data_AF-A0A921ELI1-F1
#
_entry.id   AF-A0A921ELI1-F1
#
_cell.length_a   1.000
_cell.length_b   1.000
_cell.length_c   1.000
_cell.angle_alpha   90.00
_cell.angle_beta   90.00
_cell.angle_gamma   90.00
#
_symmetry.space_group_name_H-M   'P 1'
#
loop_
_entity.id
_entity.type
_entity.pdbx_description
1 polymer ?
#
loop_
_entity_poly.entity_id
_entity_poly.type
_entity_poly.pdbx_seq_one_letter_code
_entity_poly.pdbx_strand_id
1 'polypeptide(L)' 'MKNNDHSKISRSSLVLMIFSSIFGFSNSLTAFYQMGYSSIIWYIVTAILFFLPSALIFAEYGASFKGIKGGIFSWL' A
#
# COMPACT_ATOMS: atom_id res chain seq x y z
N MET A 1 -14.90 14.65 -32.99
CA MET A 1 -13.52 14.80 -32.49
C MET A 1 -13.36 13.84 -31.32
N LYS A 2 -12.44 12.88 -31.41
CA LYS A 2 -12.22 11.85 -30.39
C LYS A 2 -11.33 12.45 -29.30
N ASN A 3 -11.93 12.88 -28.19
CA ASN A 3 -11.20 13.31 -27.01
C ASN A 3 -10.53 12.08 -26.40
N ASN A 4 -9.25 11.87 -26.73
CA ASN A 4 -8.40 10.89 -26.06
C ASN A 4 -7.96 11.45 -24.71
N ASP A 5 -8.93 11.77 -23.84
CA ASP A 5 -8.63 12.00 -22.43
C ASP A 5 -8.26 10.65 -21.85
N HIS A 6 -6.96 10.37 -21.80
CA HIS A 6 -6.42 9.32 -20.97
C HIS A 6 -6.92 9.60 -19.54
N SER A 7 -7.98 8.91 -19.12
CA SER A 7 -8.60 9.10 -17.82
C SER A 7 -7.61 8.70 -16.73
N LYS A 8 -6.81 9.67 -16.29
CA LYS A 8 -5.91 9.49 -15.17
C LYS A 8 -6.74 9.21 -13.93
N ILE A 9 -6.42 8.12 -13.24
CA ILE A 9 -7.07 7.74 -11.99
C ILE A 9 -6.92 8.88 -10.98
N SER A 10 -8.01 9.27 -10.33
CA SER A 10 -7.96 10.26 -9.25
C SER A 10 -7.14 9.73 -8.08
N ARG A 11 -6.37 10.62 -7.42
CA ARG A 11 -5.56 10.28 -6.24
C ARG A 11 -6.36 9.54 -5.17
N SER A 12 -7.60 9.97 -4.92
CA SER A 12 -8.50 9.31 -3.96
C SER A 12 -8.90 7.90 -4.38
N SER A 13 -9.18 7.68 -5.67
CA SER A 13 -9.51 6.37 -6.21
C SER A 13 -8.32 5.41 -6.14
N LEU A 14 -7.11 5.92 -6.37
CA LEU A 14 -5.87 5.15 -6.28
C LEU A 14 -5.58 4.70 -4.84
N VAL A 15 -5.78 5.60 -3.86
CA VAL A 15 -5.70 5.26 -2.43
C VAL A 15 -6.73 4.18 -2.06
N LEU A 16 -7.97 4.31 -2.56
CA LEU A 16 -9.03 3.33 -2.28
C LEU A 16 -8.70 1.94 -2.83
N MET A 17 -8.12 1.85 -4.04
CA MET A 17 -7.68 0.59 -4.63
C MET A 17 -6.57 -0.10 -3.83
N ILE A 18 -5.60 0.68 -3.32
CA ILE A 18 -4.53 0.14 -2.47
C ILE A 18 -5.11 -0.33 -1.13
N PHE A 19 -6.02 0.45 -0.54
CA PHE A 19 -6.65 0.09 0.72
C PHE A 19 -7.48 -1.20 0.59
N SER A 20 -8.31 -1.32 -0.45
CA SER A 20 -9.15 -2.50 -0.65
C SER A 20 -8.37 -3.77 -0.97
N SER A 21 -7.18 -3.68 -1.55
CA SER A 21 -6.34 -4.85 -1.86
C SER A 21 -5.55 -5.36 -0.65
N ILE A 22 -5.22 -4.49 0.31
CA ILE A 22 -4.40 -4.85 1.49
C ILE A 22 -5.26 -5.06 2.74
N PHE A 23 -6.44 -4.45 2.83
CA PHE A 23 -7.28 -4.52 4.03
C PHE A 23 -7.80 -5.95 4.28
N GLY A 24 -7.17 -6.64 5.24
CA GLY A 24 -7.52 -7.99 5.65
C GLY A 24 -8.03 -8.04 7.09
N PHE A 25 -9.35 -7.98 7.28
CA PHE A 25 -10.00 -8.02 8.61
C PHE A 25 -9.60 -9.26 9.45
N SER A 26 -9.33 -10.38 8.77
CA SER A 26 -8.89 -11.62 9.40
C SER A 26 -7.59 -11.48 10.22
N ASN A 27 -6.65 -10.63 9.77
CA ASN A 27 -5.37 -10.47 10.46
C ASN A 27 -5.54 -9.89 11.86
N SER A 28 -6.37 -8.86 12.01
CA SER A 28 -6.61 -8.20 13.30
C SER A 28 -7.27 -9.13 14.31
N LEU A 29 -8.24 -9.94 13.86
CA LEU A 29 -8.88 -10.95 14.71
C LEU A 29 -7.89 -12.02 15.14
N THR A 30 -7.13 -12.56 14.20
CA THR A 30 -6.14 -13.61 14.47
C THR A 30 -5.09 -13.14 15.48
N ALA A 31 -4.58 -11.93 15.32
CA ALA A 31 -3.61 -11.34 16.25
C ALA A 31 -4.21 -11.13 17.66
N PHE A 32 -5.47 -10.70 17.76
CA PHE A 32 -6.16 -10.60 19.04
C PHE A 32 -6.38 -11.97 19.69
N TYR A 33 -6.77 -12.99 18.92
CA TYR A 33 -6.93 -14.34 19.47
C TYR A 33 -5.60 -14.93 19.98
N GLN A 34 -4.47 -14.58 19.36
CA GLN A 34 -3.17 -15.10 19.75
C GLN A 34 -2.53 -14.35 20.93
N MET A 35 -2.65 -13.02 20.98
CA MET A 35 -1.91 -12.17 21.92
C MET A 35 -2.79 -11.19 22.70
N GLY A 36 -4.11 -11.22 22.50
CA GLY A 36 -5.05 -10.29 23.12
C GLY A 36 -4.71 -8.84 22.79
N TYR A 37 -4.80 -7.97 23.79
CA TYR A 37 -4.44 -6.55 23.67
C TYR A 37 -2.94 -6.30 23.43
N SER A 38 -2.06 -7.26 23.74
CA SER A 38 -0.62 -7.11 23.49
C SER A 38 -0.28 -7.03 21.99
N SER A 39 -1.19 -7.50 21.12
CA SER A 39 -1.05 -7.38 19.67
C SER A 39 -1.02 -5.93 19.18
N ILE A 40 -1.66 -4.99 19.89
CA ILE A 40 -1.75 -3.58 19.51
C ILE A 40 -0.36 -2.94 19.45
N ILE A 41 0.49 -3.23 20.44
CA ILE A 41 1.86 -2.71 20.49
C ILE A 41 2.63 -3.18 19.25
N TRP A 42 2.50 -4.46 18.90
CA TRP A 42 3.16 -5.02 17.72
C TRP A 42 2.64 -4.42 16.41
N TYR A 43 1.36 -4.10 16.31
CA TYR A 43 0.82 -3.36 15.16
C TYR A 43 1.41 -1.96 15.04
N ILE A 44 1.58 -1.23 16.15
CA ILE A 44 2.19 0.11 16.15
C ILE A 44 3.65 0.02 15.74
N VAL A 45 4.41 -0.92 16.31
CA VAL A 45 5.82 -1.14 15.98
C VAL A 45 5.96 -1.48 14.50
N THR A 46 5.14 -2.39 13.98
CA THR A 46 5.16 -2.77 12.55
C THR A 46 4.75 -1.60 11.65
N ALA A 47 3.77 -0.78 12.06
CA ALA A 47 3.36 0.40 11.31
C ALA A 47 4.54 1.37 11.11
N ILE A 48 5.32 1.61 12.16
CA ILE A 48 6.45 2.55 12.15
C ILE A 48 7.69 1.96 11.49
N LEU A 49 8.09 0.74 11.86
CA LEU A 49 9.38 0.19 11.41
C LEU A 49 9.31 -0.49 10.04
N PHE A 50 8.15 -0.96 9.63
CA PHE A 50 8.00 -1.69 8.37
C PHE A 50 7.17 -0.90 7.35
N PHE A 51 5.97 -0.47 7.73
CA PHE A 51 5.03 0.14 6.78
C PHE A 51 5.49 1.51 6.29
N LEU A 52 5.95 2.38 7.20
CA LEU A 52 6.39 3.73 6.85
C LEU A 52 7.64 3.72 5.95
N PRO A 53 8.73 2.98 6.28
CA PRO A 53 9.88 2.87 5.38
C PRO A 53 9.53 2.26 4.02
N SER A 54 8.73 1.18 4.01
CA SER A 54 8.34 0.51 2.76
C SER A 54 7.51 1.43 1.87
N ALA A 55 6.59 2.21 2.44
CA ALA A 55 5.79 3.17 1.69
C ALA A 55 6.65 4.28 1.05
N LEU A 56 7.68 4.76 1.76
CA LEU A 56 8.62 5.76 1.22
C LEU A 56 9.42 5.17 0.05
N ILE A 57 9.94 3.95 0.19
CA ILE A 57 10.63 3.23 -0.89
C ILE A 57 9.70 3.08 -2.09
N PHE A 58 8.50 2.52 -1.92
CA PHE A 58 7.56 2.34 -3.03
C PHE A 58 7.14 3.66 -3.69
N ALA A 59 7.07 4.76 -2.93
CA ALA A 59 6.79 6.08 -3.47
C ALA A 59 7.95 6.63 -4.32
N GLU A 60 9.18 6.52 -3.83
CA GLU A 60 10.37 7.00 -4.55
C GLU A 60 10.61 6.19 -5.83
N TYR A 61 10.66 4.87 -5.72
CA TYR A 61 10.83 3.98 -6.86
C TYR A 61 9.62 4.09 -7.81
N GLY A 62 8.40 4.24 -7.28
CA GLY A 62 7.16 4.55 -7.99
C GLY A 62 7.26 5.78 -8.88
N ALA A 63 7.89 6.83 -8.35
CA ALA A 63 8.07 8.08 -9.05
C ALA A 63 9.26 8.07 -10.03
N SER A 64 10.29 7.28 -9.75
CA SER A 64 11.50 7.20 -10.57
C SER A 64 11.26 6.43 -11.88
N PHE A 65 10.48 5.34 -11.84
CA PHE A 65 10.24 4.46 -12.99
C PHE A 65 8.90 4.69 -13.72
N LYS A 66 8.43 5.94 -13.80
CA LYS A 66 7.14 6.31 -14.45
C LYS A 66 6.97 5.83 -15.90
N GLY A 67 8.07 5.57 -16.60
CA GLY A 67 8.08 5.10 -18.00
C GLY A 67 8.04 3.59 -18.19
N ILE A 68 8.29 2.79 -17.14
CA ILE A 68 8.42 1.33 -17.24
C ILE A 68 7.18 0.65 -16.67
N LYS A 69 6.42 -0.02 -17.54
CA LYS A 69 5.19 -0.74 -17.18
C LYS A 69 5.52 -2.12 -16.59
N GLY A 70 5.89 -2.15 -15.31
CA GLY A 70 6.21 -3.40 -14.59
C GLY A 70 6.05 -3.32 -13.07
N GLY A 71 5.70 -2.15 -12.52
CA GLY A 71 5.50 -1.98 -11.07
C GLY A 71 6.75 -2.36 -10.28
N ILE A 72 6.61 -3.25 -9.29
CA ILE A 72 7.76 -3.73 -8.49
C ILE A 72 8.81 -4.46 -9.35
N PHE A 73 8.39 -5.14 -10.42
CA PHE A 73 9.29 -5.87 -11.32
C PHE A 73 10.07 -4.93 -12.25
N SER A 74 9.71 -3.64 -12.31
CA SER A 74 10.48 -2.66 -13.08
C SER A 74 11.76 -2.23 -12.39
N TRP A 75 11.84 -2.39 -11.07
CA TRP A 75 12.94 -1.87 -10.25
C TRP A 75 13.62 -2.93 -9.37
N LEU A 76 13.14 -4.16 -9.43
CA LEU A 76 13.86 -5.38 -9.03
C LEU A 76 14.74 -5.82 -10.20
#